data_AF-A0A4W3HDK5-F1
#
_entry.id   AF-A0A4W3HDK5-F1
#
_cell.length_a   1.000
_cell.length_b   1.000
_cell.length_c   1.000
_cell.angle_alpha   90.00
_cell.angle_beta   90.00
_cell.angle_gamma   90.00
#
_symmetry.space_group_name_H-M   'P 1'
#
loop_
_entity.id
_entity.type
_entity.pdbx_description
1 polymer ?
#
loop_
_entity_poly.entity_id
_entity_poly.type
_entity_poly.pdbx_seq_one_letter_code
_entity_poly.pdbx_strand_id
1 'polypeptide(L)'
;MDNKDVSEPHFPSCQSKLLHHPEQLQILPQTSLGDQLRLEECKIRVVKAVSKHIKPVSLWTEEEVCEWIRNQYPRHYPLFVEAVSKHAISGRVLLRLTAGKLKRIGIHEESQCEALLQEILQLRIQDDVGSLTAIFAVFQKV
;
A
#
# COMPACT_ATOMS: atom_id res chain seq x y z
N MET A 1 61.69 19.11 -45.62
CA MET A 1 60.55 19.24 -44.70
C MET A 1 59.52 18.21 -45.07
N ASP A 2 59.07 17.25 -44.27
CA ASP A 2 59.56 16.52 -43.10
C ASP A 2 58.68 15.26 -43.08
N ASN A 3 59.25 14.11 -42.75
CA ASN A 3 58.54 12.87 -42.48
C ASN A 3 57.56 13.04 -41.29
N LYS A 4 56.37 12.43 -41.38
CA LYS A 4 55.68 11.68 -40.30
C LYS A 4 54.29 11.26 -40.79
N ASP A 5 54.10 10.00 -41.13
CA ASP A 5 53.63 8.96 -40.19
C ASP A 5 52.32 9.39 -39.53
N VAL A 6 51.19 9.07 -40.19
CA VAL A 6 49.88 9.16 -39.54
C VAL A 6 49.62 7.80 -38.92
N SER A 7 49.73 7.78 -37.60
CA SER A 7 49.66 6.59 -36.78
C SER A 7 48.23 6.01 -36.81
N GLU A 8 48.14 4.74 -37.21
CA GLU A 8 46.96 3.89 -37.00
C GLU A 8 46.76 3.70 -35.48
N PRO A 9 45.54 3.80 -34.92
CA PRO A 9 45.31 3.45 -33.53
C PRO A 9 45.42 1.92 -33.38
N HIS A 10 46.56 1.48 -32.87
CA HIS A 10 46.80 0.12 -32.41
C HIS A 10 45.84 -0.20 -31.25
N PHE A 11 44.80 -0.98 -31.52
CA PHE A 11 43.96 -1.56 -30.47
C PHE A 11 44.75 -2.64 -29.73
N PRO A 12 44.95 -2.54 -28.40
CA PRO A 12 45.56 -3.62 -27.66
C PRO A 12 44.62 -4.83 -27.70
N SER A 13 45.05 -5.90 -28.36
CA SER A 13 44.44 -7.22 -28.22
C SER A 13 44.73 -7.72 -26.81
N CYS A 14 43.78 -7.50 -25.89
CA CYS A 14 43.82 -8.09 -24.56
C CYS A 14 43.15 -9.47 -24.61
N GLN A 15 43.89 -10.47 -25.06
CA GLN A 15 43.56 -11.85 -24.73
C GLN A 15 44.17 -12.25 -23.38
N SER A 16 43.27 -12.76 -22.53
CA SER A 16 43.48 -13.65 -21.38
C SER A 16 44.07 -13.07 -20.10
N LYS A 17 43.19 -12.98 -19.08
CA LYS A 17 43.34 -13.85 -17.90
C LYS A 17 42.00 -14.00 -17.16
N LEU A 18 41.48 -15.22 -17.24
CA LEU A 18 40.40 -15.75 -16.42
C LEU A 18 40.93 -15.79 -14.98
N LEU A 19 40.54 -14.83 -14.14
CA LEU A 19 40.88 -14.84 -12.73
C LEU A 19 39.62 -14.59 -11.92
N HIS A 20 39.04 -15.72 -11.51
CA HIS A 20 38.00 -15.89 -10.51
C HIS A 20 37.97 -14.74 -9.49
N HIS A 21 36.94 -13.91 -9.55
CA HIS A 21 36.43 -13.21 -8.38
C HIS A 21 34.92 -13.43 -8.40
N PRO A 22 34.36 -14.08 -7.37
CA PRO A 22 32.92 -14.26 -7.32
C PRO A 22 32.29 -12.88 -7.22
N GLU A 23 31.31 -12.62 -8.09
CA GLU A 23 30.24 -11.67 -7.80
C GLU A 23 29.66 -12.04 -6.43
N GLN A 24 30.20 -11.46 -5.37
CA GLN A 24 29.42 -11.17 -4.20
C GLN A 24 28.42 -10.10 -4.63
N LEU A 25 27.36 -10.55 -5.33
CA LEU A 25 26.04 -10.00 -5.11
C LEU A 25 25.85 -10.06 -3.61
N GLN A 26 26.20 -8.97 -2.92
CA GLN A 26 25.78 -8.75 -1.57
C GLN A 26 24.26 -8.67 -1.67
N ILE A 27 23.63 -9.83 -1.52
CA ILE A 27 22.23 -9.96 -1.17
C ILE A 27 22.12 -9.06 0.06
N LEU A 28 21.51 -7.88 -0.14
CA LEU A 28 21.18 -6.96 0.93
C LEU A 28 20.56 -7.84 2.02
N PRO A 29 21.01 -7.78 3.29
CA PRO A 29 20.44 -8.61 4.33
C PRO A 29 18.94 -8.43 4.26
N GLN A 30 18.21 -9.50 3.92
CA GLN A 30 16.78 -9.54 4.03
C GLN A 30 16.51 -9.40 5.51
N THR A 31 16.42 -8.15 5.96
CA THR A 31 16.08 -7.82 7.33
C THR A 31 14.67 -8.37 7.47
N SER A 32 14.53 -9.56 8.04
CA SER A 32 13.22 -10.12 8.37
C SER A 32 12.45 -9.18 9.29
N LEU A 33 13.15 -8.21 9.88
CA LEU A 33 12.63 -7.08 10.63
C LEU A 33 11.76 -6.13 9.78
N GLY A 34 12.06 -5.90 8.49
CA GLY A 34 11.25 -5.01 7.64
C GLY A 34 9.87 -5.58 7.32
N ASP A 35 9.80 -6.86 6.99
CA ASP A 35 8.53 -7.56 6.77
C ASP A 35 7.78 -7.83 8.08
N GLN A 36 8.51 -8.04 9.18
CA GLN A 36 7.93 -8.19 10.51
C GLN A 36 7.37 -6.88 11.05
N LEU A 37 8.00 -5.73 10.80
CA LEU A 37 7.44 -4.42 11.16
C LEU A 37 6.17 -4.13 10.35
N ARG A 38 6.13 -4.48 9.06
CA ARG A 38 4.95 -4.28 8.22
C ARG A 38 3.77 -5.17 8.65
N LEU A 39 4.04 -6.40 9.09
CA LEU A 39 3.01 -7.31 9.59
C LEU A 39 2.56 -6.99 11.01
N GLU A 40 3.48 -6.57 11.89
CA GLU A 40 3.17 -6.12 13.25
C GLU A 40 2.43 -4.76 13.24
N GLU A 41 2.75 -3.85 12.32
CA GLU A 41 1.95 -2.65 12.06
C GLU A 41 0.54 -3.01 11.55
N CYS A 42 0.43 -4.02 10.67
CA CYS A 42 -0.86 -4.58 10.26
C CYS A 42 -1.63 -5.19 11.44
N LYS A 43 -0.96 -5.93 12.34
CA LYS A 43 -1.56 -6.51 13.54
C LYS A 43 -2.04 -5.41 14.50
N ILE A 44 -1.21 -4.42 14.81
CA ILE A 44 -1.56 -3.28 15.68
C ILE A 44 -2.75 -2.50 15.10
N ARG A 45 -2.80 -2.31 13.77
CA ARG A 45 -3.94 -1.69 13.08
C ARG A 45 -5.22 -2.53 13.18
N VAL A 46 -5.12 -3.85 13.00
CA VAL A 46 -6.25 -4.77 13.11
C VAL A 46 -6.81 -4.79 14.54
N VAL A 47 -5.98 -4.95 15.58
CA VAL A 47 -6.49 -4.92 16.98
C VAL A 47 -7.04 -3.56 17.40
N LYS A 48 -6.49 -2.44 16.89
CA LYS A 48 -6.99 -1.09 17.20
C LYS A 48 -8.34 -0.81 16.51
N ALA A 49 -8.55 -1.31 15.29
CA ALA A 49 -9.84 -1.22 14.58
C ALA A 49 -10.92 -2.11 15.24
N VAL A 50 -10.56 -3.32 15.68
CA VAL A 50 -11.45 -4.25 16.40
C VAL A 50 -11.93 -3.67 17.74
N SER A 51 -11.15 -2.76 18.36
CA SER A 51 -11.44 -2.23 19.69
C SER A 51 -12.27 -0.94 19.72
N LYS A 52 -12.51 -0.26 18.58
CA LYS A 52 -13.22 1.03 18.55
C LYS A 52 -14.43 1.13 17.62
N HIS A 53 -14.66 0.18 16.72
CA HIS A 53 -15.88 0.19 15.90
C HIS A 53 -16.59 -1.16 15.95
N ILE A 54 -17.46 -1.32 16.95
CA ILE A 54 -18.51 -2.37 16.96
C ILE A 54 -19.50 -2.13 15.80
N LYS A 55 -19.55 -0.90 15.27
CA LYS A 55 -20.41 -0.51 14.15
C LYS A 55 -19.81 -0.98 12.81
N PRO A 56 -20.53 -1.79 12.03
CA PRO A 56 -20.07 -2.24 10.72
C PRO A 56 -19.81 -1.05 9.79
N VAL A 57 -18.80 -1.18 8.93
CA VAL A 57 -18.33 -0.17 7.98
C VAL A 57 -19.44 0.23 7.03
N SER A 58 -20.30 -0.71 6.64
CA SER A 58 -21.48 -0.44 5.82
C SER A 58 -22.48 0.56 6.45
N LEU A 59 -22.41 0.80 7.76
CA LEU A 59 -23.23 1.78 8.48
C LEU A 59 -22.48 3.09 8.77
N TRP A 60 -21.23 3.25 8.35
CA TRP A 60 -20.48 4.46 8.64
C TRP A 60 -21.02 5.70 7.92
N THR A 61 -21.11 6.81 8.65
CA THR A 61 -21.39 8.14 8.10
C THR A 61 -20.17 8.70 7.38
N GLU A 62 -20.35 9.81 6.65
CA GLU A 62 -19.22 10.53 6.05
C GLU A 62 -18.22 10.98 7.13
N GLU A 63 -18.68 11.46 8.29
CA GLU A 63 -17.77 11.91 9.36
C GLU A 63 -16.92 10.76 9.91
N GLU A 64 -17.52 9.59 10.11
CA GLU A 64 -16.81 8.39 10.57
C GLU A 64 -15.78 7.93 9.53
N VAL A 65 -16.09 8.03 8.24
CA VAL A 65 -15.12 7.76 7.16
C VAL A 65 -13.97 8.77 7.18
N CYS A 66 -14.27 10.07 7.36
CA CYS A 66 -13.25 11.12 7.50
C CYS A 66 -12.36 10.91 8.75
N GLU A 67 -12.94 10.46 9.86
CA GLU A 67 -12.19 10.10 11.07
C GLU A 67 -11.29 8.88 10.83
N TRP A 68 -11.81 7.85 10.17
CA TRP A 68 -11.03 6.67 9.81
C TRP A 68 -9.81 7.05 8.94
N ILE A 69 -10.00 7.88 7.91
CA ILE A 69 -8.89 8.35 7.05
C ILE A 69 -7.84 9.12 7.86
N ARG A 70 -8.27 10.01 8.76
CA ARG A 70 -7.35 10.76 9.65
C ARG A 70 -6.50 9.82 10.51
N ASN A 71 -7.10 8.75 11.01
CA ASN A 71 -6.42 7.76 11.84
C ASN A 71 -5.44 6.89 11.04
N GLN A 72 -5.73 6.59 9.76
CA GLN A 72 -4.84 5.78 8.91
C GLN A 72 -3.68 6.58 8.31
N TYR A 73 -3.87 7.87 8.00
CA TYR A 73 -2.86 8.68 7.30
C TYR A 73 -2.48 9.97 8.05
N PRO A 74 -1.86 9.93 9.24
CA PRO A 74 -1.61 11.13 10.05
C PRO A 74 -0.83 12.26 9.36
N ARG A 75 0.00 11.93 8.35
CA ARG A 75 0.85 12.88 7.61
C ARG A 75 0.28 13.34 6.27
N HIS A 76 -0.66 12.58 5.69
CA HIS A 76 -1.12 12.78 4.31
C HIS A 76 -2.66 12.79 4.16
N TYR A 77 -3.41 12.73 5.27
CA TYR A 77 -4.88 12.73 5.25
C TYR A 77 -5.58 13.97 4.67
N PRO A 78 -5.02 15.21 4.64
CA PRO A 78 -5.81 16.39 4.25
C PRO A 78 -6.44 16.25 2.85
N LEU A 79 -5.66 15.76 1.88
CA LEU A 79 -6.13 15.55 0.50
C LEU A 79 -7.21 14.46 0.42
N PHE A 80 -7.06 13.39 1.19
CA PHE A 80 -8.03 12.30 1.22
C PHE A 80 -9.34 12.71 1.88
N VAL A 81 -9.27 13.43 3.00
CA VAL A 81 -10.44 13.95 3.72
C VAL A 81 -11.17 14.98 2.86
N GLU A 82 -10.45 15.85 2.16
CA GLU A 82 -11.04 16.80 1.21
C GLU A 82 -11.79 16.07 0.09
N ALA A 83 -11.16 15.09 -0.55
CA ALA A 83 -11.80 14.29 -1.60
C ALA A 83 -13.04 13.53 -1.07
N VAL A 84 -12.92 12.91 0.10
CA VAL A 84 -14.02 12.16 0.73
C VAL A 84 -15.18 13.06 1.12
N SER A 85 -14.90 14.23 1.70
CA SER A 85 -15.95 15.14 2.11
C SER A 85 -16.63 15.82 0.92
N LYS A 86 -15.84 16.23 -0.10
CA LYS A 86 -16.36 16.78 -1.35
C LYS A 86 -17.34 15.83 -2.06
N HIS A 87 -17.10 14.53 -1.96
CA HIS A 87 -17.92 13.50 -2.60
C HIS A 87 -18.91 12.83 -1.63
N ALA A 88 -19.05 13.31 -0.40
CA ALA A 88 -19.91 12.76 0.64
C ALA A 88 -19.80 11.22 0.76
N ILE A 89 -18.57 10.72 0.82
CA ILE A 89 -18.28 9.29 0.78
C ILE A 89 -18.68 8.64 2.12
N SER A 90 -19.87 8.05 2.16
CA SER A 90 -20.33 7.18 3.26
C SER A 90 -19.64 5.81 3.23
N GLY A 91 -19.76 5.05 4.32
CA GLY A 91 -19.15 3.72 4.46
C GLY A 91 -19.51 2.74 3.33
N ARG A 92 -20.77 2.74 2.87
CA ARG A 92 -21.19 1.93 1.70
C ARG A 92 -20.48 2.32 0.41
N VAL A 93 -20.21 3.61 0.24
CA VAL A 93 -19.51 4.11 -0.95
C VAL A 93 -18.03 3.77 -0.84
N LEU A 94 -17.42 3.95 0.33
CA LEU A 94 -16.05 3.56 0.65
C LEU A 94 -15.78 2.10 0.29
N LEU A 95 -16.64 1.18 0.75
CA LEU A 95 -16.55 -0.24 0.45
C LEU A 95 -16.70 -0.56 -1.04
N ARG A 96 -17.20 0.35 -1.89
CA ARG A 96 -17.36 0.17 -3.34
C ARG A 96 -16.34 0.93 -4.18
N LEU A 97 -15.37 1.59 -3.55
CA LEU A 97 -14.31 2.29 -4.25
C LEU A 97 -13.39 1.30 -4.97
N THR A 98 -12.82 1.77 -6.08
CA THR A 98 -11.85 1.06 -6.90
C THR A 98 -10.72 2.02 -7.22
N ALA A 99 -9.55 1.52 -7.65
CA ALA A 99 -8.44 2.38 -8.07
C ALA A 99 -8.88 3.45 -9.08
N GLY A 100 -9.70 3.08 -10.06
CA GLY A 100 -10.24 4.03 -11.04
C GLY A 100 -11.14 5.12 -10.44
N LYS A 101 -11.92 4.80 -9.40
CA LYS A 101 -12.74 5.80 -8.70
C LYS A 101 -11.89 6.71 -7.81
N LEU A 102 -10.88 6.16 -7.14
CA LEU A 102 -9.92 6.92 -6.32
C LEU A 102 -9.20 7.98 -7.16
N LYS A 103 -8.75 7.61 -8.37
CA LYS A 103 -8.15 8.56 -9.31
C LYS A 103 -9.12 9.68 -9.72
N ARG A 104 -10.40 9.35 -9.97
CA ARG A 104 -11.43 10.35 -10.34
C ARG A 104 -11.80 11.33 -9.22
N ILE A 105 -11.69 10.91 -7.96
CA ILE A 105 -11.97 11.80 -6.81
C ILE A 105 -10.75 12.64 -6.40
N GLY A 106 -9.61 12.51 -7.09
CA GLY A 106 -8.44 13.38 -6.91
C GLY A 106 -7.17 12.69 -6.42
N ILE A 107 -7.21 11.37 -6.15
CA ILE A 107 -6.06 10.63 -5.63
C ILE A 107 -5.26 10.07 -6.82
N HIS A 108 -4.32 10.86 -7.33
CA HIS A 108 -3.57 10.53 -8.55
C HIS A 108 -2.28 9.74 -8.29
N GLU A 109 -1.69 9.88 -7.09
CA GLU A 109 -0.47 9.18 -6.72
C GLU A 109 -0.72 7.68 -6.59
N GLU A 110 0.03 6.87 -7.34
CA GLU A 110 -0.21 5.42 -7.46
C GLU A 110 0.06 4.67 -6.15
N SER A 111 1.17 4.98 -5.47
CA SER A 111 1.52 4.41 -4.16
C SER A 111 0.43 4.65 -3.12
N GLN A 112 -0.14 5.86 -3.10
CA GLN A 112 -1.21 6.26 -2.18
C GLN A 112 -2.53 5.60 -2.54
N CYS A 113 -2.85 5.54 -3.82
CA CYS A 113 -4.05 4.86 -4.31
C CYS A 113 -4.01 3.36 -3.97
N GLU A 114 -2.86 2.72 -4.12
CA GLU A 114 -2.67 1.32 -3.78
C GLU A 114 -2.76 1.09 -2.27
N ALA A 115 -2.10 1.92 -1.47
CA ALA A 115 -2.16 1.83 -0.01
C ALA A 115 -3.60 1.99 0.52
N LEU A 116 -4.36 2.97 0.02
CA LEU A 116 -5.75 3.17 0.42
C LEU A 116 -6.65 2.03 -0.06
N LEU A 117 -6.43 1.51 -1.27
CA LEU A 117 -7.19 0.39 -1.77
C LEU A 117 -6.96 -0.88 -0.93
N GLN A 118 -5.73 -1.14 -0.51
CA GLN A 118 -5.41 -2.24 0.40
C GLN A 118 -6.19 -2.10 1.71
N GLU A 119 -6.28 -0.89 2.25
CA GLU A 119 -7.02 -0.61 3.48
C GLU A 119 -8.54 -0.80 3.32
N ILE A 120 -9.09 -0.39 2.17
CA ILE A 120 -10.50 -0.63 1.84
C ILE A 120 -10.80 -2.13 1.71
N LEU A 121 -9.88 -2.92 1.17
CA LEU A 121 -10.03 -4.38 1.09
C LEU A 121 -10.08 -5.02 2.48
N GLN A 122 -9.25 -4.54 3.42
CA GLN A 122 -9.31 -5.00 4.81
C GLN A 122 -10.66 -4.68 5.46
N LEU A 123 -11.18 -3.47 5.24
CA LEU A 123 -12.49 -3.07 5.74
C LEU A 123 -13.62 -3.94 5.17
N ARG A 124 -13.56 -4.34 3.89
CA ARG A 124 -14.55 -5.26 3.30
C ARG A 124 -14.55 -6.60 4.03
N ILE A 125 -13.37 -7.19 4.20
CA ILE A 125 -13.24 -8.48 4.89
C ILE A 125 -13.75 -8.37 6.33
N GLN A 126 -13.43 -7.27 7.02
CA GLN A 126 -13.91 -7.03 8.38
C GLN A 126 -15.45 -6.88 8.44
N ASP A 127 -16.05 -6.14 7.51
CA ASP A 127 -17.51 -5.95 7.42
C ASP A 127 -18.21 -7.29 7.10
N ASP A 128 -17.67 -8.06 6.16
CA ASP A 128 -18.19 -9.37 5.76
C ASP A 128 -18.11 -10.37 6.92
N VAL A 129 -16.98 -10.46 7.62
CA VAL A 129 -16.82 -11.33 8.79
C VAL A 129 -17.78 -10.91 9.92
N GLY A 130 -17.91 -9.62 10.17
CA GLY A 130 -18.84 -9.09 11.17
C GLY A 130 -20.30 -9.40 10.83
N SER A 131 -20.68 -9.22 9.56
CA SER A 131 -22.01 -9.53 9.04
C SER A 131 -22.33 -11.02 9.16
N LEU A 132 -21.42 -11.90 8.72
CA LEU A 132 -21.58 -13.35 8.84
C LEU A 132 -21.71 -13.78 10.31
N THR A 133 -20.84 -13.26 11.19
CA THR A 133 -20.90 -13.57 12.63
C THR A 133 -22.23 -13.17 13.24
N ALA A 134 -22.76 -11.99 12.88
CA ALA A 134 -24.07 -11.53 13.33
C ALA A 134 -25.19 -12.45 12.84
N ILE A 135 -25.14 -12.87 11.57
CA ILE A 135 -26.12 -13.80 10.98
C ILE A 135 -26.09 -15.15 11.74
N PHE A 136 -24.91 -15.73 11.97
CA PHE A 136 -24.78 -16.98 12.72
C PHE A 136 -25.30 -16.86 14.16
N ALA A 137 -25.05 -15.73 14.83
CA ALA A 137 -25.54 -15.49 16.18
C ALA A 137 -27.09 -15.38 16.26
N VAL A 138 -27.74 -14.92 15.19
CA VAL A 138 -29.20 -14.92 15.08
C VAL A 138 -29.73 -16.36 14.89
N PHE A 139 -29.09 -17.15 14.04
CA PHE A 139 -29.49 -18.55 13.80
C PHE A 139 -29.35 -19.45 15.03
N GLN A 140 -28.38 -19.20 15.92
CA GLN A 140 -28.21 -19.97 17.16
C GLN A 140 -29.23 -19.62 18.27
N LYS A 141 -29.98 -18.53 18.11
CA LYS A 141 -31.01 -18.08 19.07
C LYS A 141 -32.42 -18.54 18.72
N VAL A 142 -32.60 -19.19 17.57
CA VAL A 142 -33.86 -19.79 17.09
C VAL A 142 -33.82 -21.28 17.37
#